data_AF-A0A2V6YTP7-F1
#
_entry.id   AF-A0A2V6YTP7-F1
#
_cell.length_a   1.000
_cell.length_b   1.000
_cell.length_c   1.000
_cell.angle_alpha   90.00
_cell.angle_beta   90.00
_cell.angle_gamma   90.00
#
_symmetry.space_group_name_H-M   'P 1'
#
loop_
_entity.id
_entity.type
_entity.pdbx_description
1 polymer ?
#
loop_
_entity_poly.entity_id
_entity_poly.type
_entity_poly.pdbx_seq_one_letter_code
_entity_poly.pdbx_strand_id
1 'polypeptide(L)' 'MMTCRCGGPLTLDKSHISEARRFACLATTRLLWKCCLCGHSLWRDQTIITDERSSPVEAEAKTVA' A
#
# COMPACT_ATOMS: atom_id res chain seq x y z
N MET A 1 -10.57 -4.30 10.69
CA MET A 1 -9.23 -4.93 10.73
C MET A 1 -9.02 -5.64 9.40
N MET A 2 -7.89 -5.42 8.72
CA MET A 2 -7.60 -6.12 7.46
C MET A 2 -7.12 -7.54 7.75
N THR A 3 -7.66 -8.52 7.02
CA THR A 3 -7.34 -9.94 7.16
C THR A 3 -6.74 -10.47 5.86
N CYS A 4 -5.68 -11.24 5.96
CA CYS A 4 -5.10 -11.94 4.83
C CYS A 4 -6.01 -13.09 4.39
N ARG A 5 -5.86 -13.58 3.15
CA ARG A 5 -6.60 -14.75 2.65
C ARG A 5 -6.35 -16.02 3.47
N CYS A 6 -5.22 -16.10 4.17
CA CYS A 6 -4.92 -17.20 5.09
C CYS A 6 -5.65 -17.10 6.44
N GLY A 7 -6.46 -16.05 6.67
CA GLY A 7 -7.13 -15.77 7.95
C GLY A 7 -6.27 -15.01 8.95
N GLY A 8 -4.97 -14.81 8.66
CA GLY A 8 -4.06 -14.08 9.54
C GLY A 8 -4.25 -12.56 9.54
N PRO A 9 -3.88 -11.88 10.64
CA PRO A 9 -3.92 -10.42 10.70
C PRO A 9 -2.90 -9.82 9.73
N LEU A 10 -3.33 -8.80 8.98
CA LEU A 10 -2.43 -7.94 8.21
C LEU A 10 -2.01 -6.76 9.09
N THR A 11 -0.71 -6.61 9.30
CA THR A 11 -0.12 -5.48 10.02
C THR A 11 0.44 -4.47 9.03
N LEU A 12 0.25 -3.19 9.32
CA LEU A 12 0.75 -2.10 8.51
C LEU A 12 2.23 -1.87 8.80
N ASP A 13 3.04 -1.76 7.76
CA ASP A 13 4.45 -1.41 7.89
C ASP A 13 4.59 0.09 8.21
N LYS A 14 4.84 0.38 9.49
CA LYS A 14 4.94 1.75 10.00
C LYS A 14 6.26 2.43 9.64
N SER A 15 7.30 1.64 9.33
CA SER A 15 8.60 2.18 8.91
C SER A 15 8.45 2.91 7.58
N HIS A 16 7.74 2.27 6.63
CA HIS A 16 7.47 2.86 5.31
C HIS A 16 6.69 4.18 5.39
N ILE A 17 5.75 4.28 6.33
CA ILE A 17 4.96 5.50 6.58
C ILE A 17 5.82 6.62 7.18
N SER A 18 6.72 6.27 8.08
CA SER A 18 7.59 7.23 8.77
C SER A 18 8.58 7.85 7.80
N GLU A 19 9.13 7.07 6.87
CA GLU A 19 9.96 7.57 5.77
C GLU A 19 9.16 8.44 4.81
N ALA A 20 7.96 8.00 4.39
CA ALA A 20 7.11 8.81 3.51
C ALA A 20 6.72 10.17 4.11
N ARG A 21 6.52 10.24 5.44
CA ARG A 21 6.34 11.51 6.15
C ARG A 21 7.59 12.39 6.11
N ARG A 22 8.77 11.80 6.31
CA ARG A 22 10.05 12.51 6.29
C ARG A 22 10.33 13.17 4.93
N PHE A 23 9.90 12.53 3.85
CA PHE A 23 10.06 13.04 2.49
C PHE A 23 8.84 13.83 1.97
N ALA A 24 7.84 14.12 2.82
CA ALA A 24 6.59 14.79 2.43
C ALA A 24 5.79 14.10 1.30
N CYS A 25 6.05 12.81 1.04
CA CYS A 25 5.38 12.00 0.01
C CYS A 25 4.25 11.13 0.59
N LEU A 26 3.75 11.43 1.79
CA LEU A 26 2.75 10.60 2.46
C LEU A 26 1.47 10.43 1.63
N ALA A 27 1.07 11.48 0.89
CA ALA A 27 -0.14 11.47 0.07
C ALA A 27 -0.05 10.54 -1.15
N THR A 28 1.16 10.24 -1.62
CA THR A 28 1.40 9.35 -2.78
C THR A 28 2.00 8.01 -2.38
N THR A 29 2.28 7.81 -1.09
CA THR A 29 2.93 6.59 -0.61
C THR A 29 1.93 5.44 -0.55
N ARG A 30 2.36 4.29 -1.08
CA ARG A 30 1.61 3.04 -0.94
C ARG A 30 1.84 2.48 0.47
N LEU A 31 0.73 2.15 1.11
CA LEU A 31 0.71 1.45 2.38
C LEU A 31 1.04 -0.03 2.14
N LEU A 32 2.13 -0.48 2.77
CA LEU A 32 2.52 -1.88 2.76
C LEU A 32 1.92 -2.59 3.96
N TRP A 33 1.15 -3.64 3.70
CA TRP A 33 0.56 -4.50 4.71
C TRP A 33 1.21 -5.88 4.64
N LYS A 34 1.59 -6.46 5.77
CA LYS A 34 2.23 -7.77 5.84
C LYS A 34 1.47 -8.71 6.75
N CYS A 35 1.26 -9.94 6.31
CA CYS A 35 0.61 -10.94 7.13
C CYS A 35 1.60 -11.57 8.10
N CYS A 36 1.27 -11.60 9.39
CA CYS A 36 2.11 -12.23 10.41
C CYS A 36 2.11 -13.76 10.34
N LEU A 37 1.14 -14.40 9.68
CA LEU A 37 1.03 -15.86 9.62
C LEU A 37 1.71 -16.44 8.37
N CYS A 38 1.40 -15.92 7.19
CA CYS A 38 1.90 -16.46 5.92
C CYS A 38 2.99 -15.59 5.26
N GLY A 39 3.33 -14.44 5.84
CA GLY A 39 4.33 -13.52 5.30
C GLY A 39 3.90 -12.75 4.04
N HIS A 40 2.65 -12.91 3.59
CA HIS A 40 2.16 -12.28 2.37
C HIS A 40 2.10 -10.75 2.52
N SER A 41 2.63 -10.04 1.53
CA SER A 41 2.64 -8.58 1.48
C SER A 41 1.58 -8.07 0.52
N LEU A 42 0.87 -7.02 0.91
CA LEU A 42 -0.18 -6.38 0.13
C LEU A 42 0.09 -4.88 0.10
N TRP A 43 0.25 -4.35 -1.11
CA TRP A 43 0.36 -2.92 -1.36
C TRP A 43 -1.03 -2.33 -1.57
N ARG A 44 -1.31 -1.20 -0.92
CA ARG A 44 -2.49 -0.39 -1.20
C ARG A 44 -2.09 1.06 -1.36
N ASP A 45 -2.55 1.67 -2.43
CA ASP A 45 -2.49 3.13 -2.55
C ASP A 45 -3.30 3.75 -1.41
N GLN A 46 -2.74 4.79 -0.81
CA GLN A 46 -3.47 5.64 0.11
C GLN A 46 -4.40 6.50 -0.74
N THR A 47 -5.52 5.92 -1.21
CA THR A 47 -6.63 6.73 -1.72
C THR A 47 -7.21 7.47 -0.53
N ILE A 48 -6.61 8.60 -0.20
CA ILE A 48 -7.35 9.71 0.38
C ILE A 48 -8.46 9.92 -0.65
N ILE A 49 -9.70 9.64 -0.26
CA ILE A 49 -10.86 10.03 -1.05
C ILE A 49 -10.87 11.56 -1.00
N THR A 50 -9.99 12.19 -1.78
CA THR A 50 -10.29 13.50 -2.31
C THR A 50 -11.27 13.18 -3.41
N ASP A 51 -12.56 13.34 -3.08
CA ASP A 51 -13.59 13.55 -4.07
C ASP A 51 -13.13 14.72 -4.94
N GLU A 52 -12.44 14.41 -6.04
CA GLU A 52 -12.44 15.13 -7.31
C GLU A 52 -11.48 14.44 -8.28
N ARG A 53 -12.09 13.64 -9.15
CA ARG A 53 -11.80 13.59 -10.59
C ARG A 53 -10.32 13.74 -10.98
N SER A 54 -9.58 12.64 -10.96
CA SER A 54 -8.42 12.49 -11.85
C SER A 54 -8.25 11.02 -12.22
N SER A 55 -8.22 10.80 -13.53
CA SER A 55 -8.25 9.53 -14.26
C SER A 55 -7.23 8.48 -13.80
N PRO A 56 -7.49 7.18 -14.05
CA PRO A 56 -6.57 6.11 -13.66
C PRO A 56 -5.29 6.20 -14.49
N VAL A 57 -4.13 6.40 -13.83
CA VAL A 57 -2.84 6.11 -14.45
C VAL A 57 -2.61 4.61 -14.41
N GLU A 58 -2.68 4.01 -15.59
CA GLU A 58 -2.41 2.60 -15.84
C GLU A 58 -1.02 2.23 -15.30
N ALA A 59 -0.99 1.29 -14.35
CA ALA A 59 0.24 0.67 -13.90
C ALA A 59 0.69 -0.33 -14.98
N GLU A 60 1.46 0.15 -15.95
CA GLU A 60 2.16 -0.70 -16.90
C GLU A 60 3.25 -1.49 -16.16
N ALA A 61 2.95 -2.74 -15.80
CA ALA A 61 3.92 -3.71 -15.35
C ALA A 61 4.76 -4.15 -16.56
N LYS A 62 5.91 -3.50 -16.78
CA LYS A 62 6.85 -3.93 -17.80
C LYS A 62 7.64 -5.14 -17.30
N THR A 63 7.21 -6.34 -17.67
CA THR A 63 8.00 -7.57 -17.58
C THR A 63 9.09 -7.52 -18.64
N VAL A 64 10.37 -7.55 -18.25
CA VAL A 64 11.47 -7.82 -19.18
C VAL A 64 11.65 -9.35 -19.21
N ALA A 65 11.51 -9.91 -20.41
CA ALA A 65 11.92 -11.26 -20.77
C ALA A 65 13.15 -11.15 -21.67
#